data_AF-A0A455VDZ5-F1
#
_entry.id   AF-A0A455VDZ5-F1
#
_cell.length_a   1.000
_cell.length_b   1.000
_cell.length_c   1.000
_cell.angle_alpha   90.00
_cell.angle_beta   90.00
_cell.angle_gamma   90.00
#
_symmetry.space_group_name_H-M   'P 1'
#
loop_
_entity.id
_entity.type
_entity.pdbx_description
1 polymer ?
#
loop_
_entity_poly.entity_id
_entity_poly.type
_entity_poly.pdbx_seq_one_letter_code
_entity_poly.pdbx_strand_id
1 'polypeptide(L)'
;MEMMQARRAFLDAGYYRPLQQRVVERLEPLLRADAMALLDIGCGEGYYTAELAARLEQRHNVAVYGLDIAKVAIRYAAKRYPAVSFCVASSHRLPFAERSMDAVLRIYAPCIITG
;
A
#
# COMPACT_ATOMS: atom_id res chain seq x y z
N MET A 1 -9.66 -14.57 -12.01
CA MET A 1 -8.88 -15.29 -10.97
C MET A 1 -7.49 -15.63 -11.49
N GLU A 2 -7.41 -16.14 -12.72
CA GLU A 2 -6.16 -16.43 -13.45
C GLU A 2 -5.21 -15.22 -13.58
N MET A 3 -5.71 -14.04 -13.99
CA MET A 3 -4.89 -12.81 -14.08
C MET A 3 -4.25 -12.38 -12.74
N MET A 4 -4.95 -12.60 -11.61
CA MET A 4 -4.42 -12.27 -10.29
C MET A 4 -3.30 -13.23 -9.88
N GLN A 5 -3.48 -14.52 -10.16
CA GLN A 5 -2.44 -15.53 -9.93
C GLN A 5 -1.20 -15.29 -10.80
N ALA A 6 -1.39 -14.93 -12.07
CA ALA A 6 -0.29 -14.58 -12.98
C ALA A 6 0.47 -13.34 -12.49
N ARG A 7 -0.25 -12.28 -12.09
CA ARG A 7 0.37 -11.08 -11.50
C ARG A 7 1.16 -11.44 -10.24
N ARG A 8 0.58 -12.24 -9.35
CA ARG A 8 1.27 -12.69 -8.13
C ARG A 8 2.55 -13.45 -8.45
N ALA A 9 2.48 -14.47 -9.32
CA ALA A 9 3.64 -15.27 -9.69
C ALA A 9 4.76 -14.39 -10.28
N PHE A 10 4.40 -13.40 -11.10
CA PHE A 10 5.33 -12.43 -11.65
C PHE A 10 5.97 -11.53 -10.57
N LEU A 11 5.19 -11.06 -9.59
CA LEU A 11 5.72 -10.25 -8.48
C LEU A 11 6.61 -11.10 -7.54
N ASP A 12 6.20 -12.33 -7.24
CA ASP A 12 6.95 -13.26 -6.38
C ASP A 12 8.26 -13.72 -7.04
N ALA A 13 8.32 -13.78 -8.38
CA ALA A 13 9.55 -13.99 -9.14
C ALA A 13 10.55 -12.82 -9.03
N GLY A 14 10.14 -11.70 -8.41
CA GLY A 14 11.04 -10.59 -8.08
C GLY A 14 11.33 -9.63 -9.22
N TYR A 15 10.67 -9.77 -10.38
CA TYR A 15 10.89 -8.87 -11.52
C TYR A 15 10.62 -7.39 -11.18
N TYR A 16 9.71 -7.13 -10.23
CA TYR A 16 9.37 -5.78 -9.76
C TYR A 16 10.08 -5.39 -8.46
N ARG A 17 10.99 -6.21 -7.94
CA ARG A 17 11.76 -5.88 -6.73
C ARG A 17 12.56 -4.57 -6.87
N PRO A 18 13.27 -4.29 -7.99
CA PRO A 18 13.97 -3.02 -8.14
C PRO A 18 13.04 -1.81 -8.08
N LEU A 19 11.84 -1.92 -8.68
CA LEU A 19 10.83 -0.87 -8.63
C LEU A 19 10.28 -0.68 -7.21
N GLN A 20 9.96 -1.76 -6.52
CA GLN A 20 9.47 -1.75 -5.14
C GLN A 20 10.45 -1.05 -4.21
N GLN A 21 11.73 -1.42 -4.27
CA GLN A 21 12.78 -0.80 -3.45
C GLN A 21 12.92 0.68 -3.76
N ARG A 22 12.91 1.06 -5.05
CA ARG A 22 13.02 2.47 -5.44
C ARG A 22 11.82 3.32 -5.02
N VAL A 23 10.61 2.77 -5.02
CA VAL A 23 9.45 3.48 -4.47
C VAL A 23 9.66 3.77 -2.99
N VAL A 24 10.06 2.77 -2.21
CA VAL A 24 10.24 2.90 -0.77
C VAL A 24 11.38 3.87 -0.43
N GLU A 25 12.53 3.74 -1.09
CA GLU A 25 13.68 4.64 -0.94
C GLU A 25 13.35 6.10 -1.27
N ARG A 26 12.43 6.34 -2.21
CA ARG A 26 12.03 7.69 -2.61
C ARG A 26 10.93 8.26 -1.74
N LEU A 27 10.06 7.42 -1.18
CA LEU A 27 8.94 7.87 -0.38
C LEU A 27 9.38 8.26 1.04
N GLU A 28 10.27 7.46 1.65
CA GLU A 28 10.76 7.69 3.01
C GLU A 28 11.23 9.14 3.28
N PRO A 29 12.13 9.76 2.47
CA PRO A 29 12.59 11.13 2.72
C PRO A 29 11.54 12.22 2.45
N LEU A 30 10.42 11.88 1.82
CA LEU A 30 9.31 12.83 1.60
C LEU A 30 8.36 12.89 2.80
N LEU A 31 8.46 11.92 3.72
CA LEU A 31 7.67 11.93 4.94
C LEU A 31 8.18 13.00 5.88
N ARG A 32 7.24 13.69 6.53
CA ARG A 32 7.57 14.59 7.63
C ARG A 32 8.08 13.78 8.81
N ALA A 33 8.90 14.40 9.65
CA ALA A 33 9.45 13.76 10.85
C ALA A 33 8.36 13.32 11.85
N ASP A 34 7.21 14.00 11.83
CA ASP A 34 6.03 13.75 12.66
C ASP A 34 4.92 12.96 11.93
N ALA A 35 5.22 12.36 10.78
CA ALA A 35 4.25 11.54 10.07
C ALA A 35 3.84 10.34 10.94
N MET A 36 2.54 10.04 10.96
CA MET A 36 1.93 9.00 11.77
C MET A 36 1.20 7.97 10.91
N ALA A 37 0.72 8.34 9.72
CA ALA A 37 -0.09 7.46 8.88
C ALA A 37 0.17 7.62 7.38
N LEU A 38 0.23 6.49 6.67
CA LEU A 38 0.35 6.42 5.22
C LEU A 38 -0.69 5.46 4.64
N LEU A 39 -1.30 5.85 3.52
CA LEU A 39 -2.27 5.04 2.79
C LEU A 39 -1.76 4.63 1.41
N ASP A 40 -1.80 3.34 1.08
CA ASP A 40 -1.60 2.80 -0.27
C ASP A 40 -2.95 2.51 -0.94
N ILE A 41 -3.30 3.28 -1.98
CA ILE A 41 -4.54 3.14 -2.74
C ILE A 41 -4.33 2.22 -3.94
N GLY A 42 -5.15 1.18 -4.02
CA GLY A 42 -5.00 0.09 -4.99
C GLY A 42 -3.86 -0.84 -4.62
N CYS A 43 -3.72 -1.13 -3.31
CA CYS A 43 -2.62 -1.92 -2.76
C CYS A 43 -2.58 -3.36 -3.30
N GLY A 44 -3.66 -3.83 -3.93
CA GLY A 44 -3.82 -5.19 -4.42
C GLY A 44 -3.57 -6.20 -3.31
N GLU A 45 -2.56 -7.03 -3.52
CA GLU A 45 -2.20 -8.11 -2.59
C GLU A 45 -1.14 -7.69 -1.57
N GLY A 46 -0.84 -6.38 -1.48
CA GLY A 46 0.03 -5.81 -0.45
C GLY A 46 1.52 -5.82 -0.78
N TYR A 47 1.90 -6.10 -2.03
CA TYR A 47 3.31 -6.24 -2.43
C TYR A 47 4.15 -5.00 -2.08
N TYR A 48 3.73 -3.80 -2.49
CA TYR A 48 4.44 -2.56 -2.16
C TYR A 48 4.19 -2.13 -0.71
N THR A 49 2.95 -2.27 -0.24
CA THR A 49 2.50 -1.86 1.09
C THR A 49 3.29 -2.52 2.21
N ALA A 50 3.58 -3.83 2.08
CA ALA A 50 4.29 -4.58 3.11
C ALA A 50 5.77 -4.20 3.20
N GLU A 51 6.44 -3.99 2.07
CA GLU A 51 7.84 -3.51 2.06
C GLU A 51 7.93 -2.12 2.67
N LEU A 52 6.96 -1.25 2.35
CA LEU A 52 6.91 0.08 2.92
C LEU A 52 6.67 0.06 4.44
N ALA A 53 5.75 -0.78 4.92
CA ALA A 53 5.52 -0.97 6.34
C ALA A 53 6.77 -1.47 7.07
N ALA A 54 7.44 -2.50 6.52
CA ALA A 54 8.67 -3.03 7.10
C ALA A 54 9.80 -1.98 7.15
N ARG A 55 9.94 -1.16 6.11
CA ARG A 55 10.94 -0.08 6.10
C ARG A 55 10.63 1.00 7.12
N LEU A 56 9.36 1.42 7.18
CA LEU A 56 8.94 2.49 8.07
C LEU A 56 9.00 2.04 9.52
N GLU A 57 8.50 0.85 9.88
CA GLU A 57 8.56 0.31 11.24
C GLU A 57 9.97 0.37 11.86
N GLN A 58 11.02 0.17 11.07
CA GLN A 58 12.41 0.24 11.54
C GLN A 58 12.91 1.65 11.85
N ARG A 59 12.30 2.68 11.27
CA ARG A 59 12.88 4.05 11.22
C ARG A 59 11.92 5.14 11.71
N HIS A 60 10.62 4.90 11.61
CA HIS A 60 9.53 5.82 11.87
C HIS A 60 8.34 5.05 12.44
N ASN A 61 7.71 5.53 13.51
CA ASN A 61 6.50 4.90 14.06
C ASN A 61 5.25 5.24 13.23
N VAL A 62 5.32 5.02 11.91
CA VAL A 62 4.28 5.35 10.92
C VAL A 62 3.42 4.12 10.65
N ALA A 63 2.12 4.23 10.88
CA ALA A 63 1.15 3.21 10.52
C ALA A 63 0.91 3.19 9.00
N VAL A 64 1.01 2.00 8.39
CA VAL A 64 0.76 1.81 6.96
C VAL A 64 -0.55 1.08 6.73
N TYR A 65 -1.40 1.68 5.89
CA TYR A 65 -2.71 1.16 5.50
C TYR A 65 -2.74 0.79 4.03
N GLY A 66 -3.34 -0.34 3.68
CA GLY A 66 -3.59 -0.74 2.30
C GLY A 66 -5.08 -0.74 1.99
N LEU A 67 -5.49 -0.07 0.91
CA LEU A 67 -6.88 -0.03 0.44
C LEU A 67 -6.98 -0.58 -0.97
N ASP A 68 -7.94 -1.49 -1.20
CA ASP A 68 -8.28 -1.98 -2.53
C ASP A 68 -9.77 -2.37 -2.59
N ILE A 69 -10.38 -2.22 -3.77
CA ILE A 69 -11.79 -2.61 -3.99
C ILE A 69 -11.94 -4.14 -4.09
N ALA A 70 -10.88 -4.84 -4.47
CA ALA A 70 -10.89 -6.29 -4.65
C ALA A 70 -10.78 -7.03 -3.30
N LYS A 71 -11.94 -7.42 -2.74
CA LYS A 71 -12.03 -8.21 -1.48
C LYS A 71 -11.11 -9.43 -1.45
N VAL A 72 -10.95 -10.12 -2.58
CA VAL A 72 -10.06 -11.29 -2.68
C VAL A 72 -8.60 -10.88 -2.52
N ALA A 73 -8.17 -9.76 -3.10
CA ALA A 73 -6.81 -9.23 -2.98
C ALA A 73 -6.48 -8.91 -1.52
N ILE A 74 -7.37 -8.15 -0.86
CA ILE A 74 -7.23 -7.76 0.55
C ILE A 74 -7.19 -8.98 1.47
N ARG A 75 -8.03 -9.98 1.24
CA ARG A 75 -8.00 -11.22 2.04
C ARG A 75 -6.64 -11.93 1.94
N TYR A 76 -6.03 -11.94 0.76
CA TYR A 76 -4.70 -12.51 0.60
C TYR A 76 -3.62 -11.63 1.22
N ALA A 77 -3.72 -10.31 1.04
CA ALA A 77 -2.78 -9.35 1.62
C ALA A 77 -2.76 -9.46 3.14
N ALA A 78 -3.92 -9.41 3.80
CA ALA A 78 -4.06 -9.53 5.25
C ALA A 78 -3.57 -10.89 5.79
N LYS A 79 -3.76 -11.97 5.03
CA LYS A 79 -3.23 -13.29 5.40
C LYS A 79 -1.70 -13.34 5.28
N ARG A 80 -1.12 -12.67 4.29
CA ARG A 80 0.32 -12.72 4.01
C ARG A 80 1.13 -11.73 4.85
N TYR A 81 0.55 -10.57 5.18
CA TYR A 81 1.22 -9.44 5.82
C TYR A 81 0.43 -8.96 7.05
N PRO A 82 0.53 -9.65 8.20
CA PRO A 82 -0.29 -9.34 9.37
C PRO A 82 0.07 -8.01 10.06
N ALA A 83 1.25 -7.45 9.78
CA ALA A 83 1.70 -6.16 10.32
C ALA A 83 1.05 -4.95 9.62
N VAL A 84 0.35 -5.16 8.50
CA VAL A 84 -0.29 -4.09 7.72
C VAL A 84 -1.79 -4.10 7.94
N SER A 85 -2.36 -2.91 8.13
CA SER A 85 -3.82 -2.75 8.23
C SER A 85 -4.44 -2.61 6.85
N PHE A 86 -5.19 -3.63 6.40
CA PHE A 86 -5.84 -3.62 5.10
C PHE A 86 -7.35 -3.36 5.18
N CYS A 87 -7.87 -2.63 4.21
CA CYS A 87 -9.29 -2.28 4.11
C CYS A 87 -9.84 -2.55 2.70
N VAL A 88 -11.08 -3.06 2.62
CA VAL A 88 -11.82 -3.17 1.37
C VAL A 88 -12.70 -1.94 1.22
N ALA A 89 -12.35 -1.03 0.30
CA ALA A 89 -13.13 0.17 0.02
C ALA A 89 -12.86 0.71 -1.38
N SER A 90 -13.78 1.54 -1.89
CA SER A 90 -13.57 2.29 -3.12
C SER A 90 -12.72 3.53 -2.85
N SER A 91 -11.79 3.84 -3.75
CA SER A 91 -11.02 5.09 -3.70
C SER A 91 -11.89 6.34 -3.87
N HIS A 92 -13.14 6.21 -4.32
CA HIS A 92 -14.11 7.32 -4.41
C HIS A 92 -14.70 7.72 -3.07
N ARG A 93 -14.64 6.83 -2.06
CA ARG A 93 -15.11 7.12 -0.70
C ARG A 93 -14.18 6.44 0.30
N LEU A 94 -13.15 7.19 0.69
CA LEU A 94 -12.15 6.72 1.62
C LEU A 94 -12.77 6.52 3.02
N PRO A 95 -12.56 5.36 3.66
CA PRO A 95 -13.06 5.06 5.01
C PRO A 95 -12.15 5.65 6.09
N PHE A 96 -11.62 6.84 5.86
CA PHE A 96 -10.67 7.52 6.73
C PHE A 96 -11.19 8.91 7.07
N ALA A 97 -10.91 9.39 8.27
CA ALA A 97 -11.26 10.76 8.66
C ALA A 97 -10.52 11.77 7.76
N GLU A 98 -11.09 12.96 7.60
CA GLU A 98 -10.41 14.03 6.89
C GLU A 98 -9.05 14.34 7.52
N ARG A 99 -8.03 14.60 6.69
CA ARG A 99 -6.67 14.96 7.12
C ARG A 99 -6.01 13.95 8.07
N SER A 100 -6.41 12.67 7.99
CA SER A 100 -5.86 11.59 8.83
C SER A 100 -4.66 10.83 8.22
N MET A 101 -4.28 11.17 6.99
CA MET A 101 -3.15 10.56 6.28
C MET A 101 -2.10 11.62 5.97
N ASP A 102 -0.85 11.35 6.34
CA ASP A 102 0.29 12.23 6.07
C ASP A 102 0.85 12.02 4.66
N ALA A 103 0.63 10.83 4.10
CA ALA A 103 1.05 10.49 2.75
C ALA A 103 0.11 9.47 2.11
N VAL A 104 0.02 9.54 0.77
CA VAL A 104 -0.73 8.57 -0.04
C VAL A 104 0.16 8.03 -1.14
N LEU A 105 0.34 6.71 -1.18
CA LEU A 105 0.96 5.99 -2.28
C LEU A 105 -0.12 5.55 -3.27
N ARG A 106 0.17 5.71 -4.57
CA ARG A 106 -0.73 5.27 -5.64
C ARG A 106 0.06 4.71 -6.81
N ILE A 107 0.07 3.39 -6.96
CA ILE A 107 0.79 2.69 -8.03
C ILE A 107 -0.20 2.08 -9.02
N TYR A 108 -0.31 2.69 -10.20
CA TYR A 108 -1.21 2.26 -11.29
C TYR A 108 -2.69 2.13 -10.92
N ALA A 109 -3.13 2.68 -9.78
CA ALA A 109 -4.52 2.65 -9.34
C ALA A 109 -5.30 3.89 -9.83
N PRO A 110 -6.51 3.71 -10.40
CA PRO A 110 -7.35 4.83 -10.80
C PRO A 110 -7.95 5.53 -9.57
N CYS A 111 -7.82 6.85 -9.50
CA CYS A 111 -8.44 7.69 -8.47
C CYS A 111 -8.71 9.09 -9.03
N ILE A 112 -9.94 9.60 -8.83
CA ILE A 112 -10.29 11.00 -9.05
C ILE A 112 -10.00 11.73 -7.74
N ILE A 113 -8.99 12.61 -7.75
CA ILE A 113 -8.69 13.48 -6.60
C ILE A 113 -9.52 14.74 -6.80
N THR A 114 -10.59 14.91 -6.04
CA THR A 114 -11.20 16.23 -5.82
C THR A 114 -10.50 16.85 -4.62
N GLY A 115 -9.77 17.95 -4.88
CA GLY A 115 -9.07 18.73 -3.85
C GLY A 115 -9.98 19.61 -3.03
#